data_AF-A0A3D4CYP9-F1
#
_entry.id   AF-A0A3D4CYP9-F1
#
_cell.length_a   1.000
_cell.length_b   1.000
_cell.length_c   1.000
_cell.angle_alpha   90.00
_cell.angle_beta   90.00
_cell.angle_gamma   90.00
#
_symmetry.space_group_name_H-M   'P 1'
#
loop_
_entity.id
_entity.type
_entity.pdbx_description
1 polymer ?
#
loop_
_entity_poly.entity_id
_entity_poly.type
_entity_poly.pdbx_seq_one_letter_code
_entity_poly.pdbx_strand_id
1 'polypeptide(L)'
;MNISRATLQRRRFLQSGSVLGFGAISSLCAGRKLLQLPTHLGATRRQSPASPVPSTPDLNLADQQESPLPVPDAPWETEPSPPLGRPLELEDSFRDFLLTLNLRHLSAEEIIDPHRGVLGGVENTLPPVKLWEKLAPTLKVADELRERLQTPMCRITSGYRSPRYNAKVPGAVKGSYHTRNQALDLVYFCSPRKAFDAALQLRREGFFRGGVGLYPTFIHLDTRGYAATWRKV
;
A
#
# COMPACT_ATOMS: atom_id res chain seq x y z
N MET A 1 -1.96 31.05 -24.91
CA MET A 1 -2.04 31.39 -23.47
C MET A 1 -3.30 30.76 -22.87
N ASN A 2 -3.22 30.36 -21.60
CA ASN A 2 -4.31 30.18 -20.62
C ASN A 2 -5.60 29.40 -20.98
N ILE A 3 -5.52 28.08 -20.73
CA ILE A 3 -6.30 27.35 -19.69
C ILE A 3 -7.83 27.16 -19.85
N SER A 4 -8.26 25.92 -19.58
CA SER A 4 -9.62 25.40 -19.69
C SER A 4 -10.56 25.79 -18.53
N ARG A 5 -11.86 25.59 -18.73
CA ARG A 5 -12.94 25.76 -17.74
C ARG A 5 -12.81 24.76 -16.58
N ALA A 6 -12.91 25.25 -15.34
CA ALA A 6 -13.02 24.40 -14.15
C ALA A 6 -13.96 25.01 -13.09
N THR A 7 -15.24 24.63 -13.12
CA THR A 7 -16.26 25.12 -12.16
C THR A 7 -17.11 23.98 -11.59
N LEU A 8 -16.49 23.08 -10.83
CA LEU A 8 -17.22 22.03 -10.09
C LEU A 8 -17.73 22.57 -8.74
N GLN A 9 -19.05 22.58 -8.57
CA GLN A 9 -19.71 23.14 -7.39
C GLN A 9 -19.43 22.33 -6.12
N ARG A 10 -18.90 22.98 -5.08
CA ARG A 10 -18.93 22.45 -3.70
C ARG A 10 -20.36 22.49 -3.16
N ARG A 11 -21.05 21.35 -3.13
CA ARG A 11 -22.25 21.21 -2.28
C ARG A 11 -21.84 21.04 -0.83
N ARG A 12 -22.30 21.93 0.05
CA ARG A 12 -22.26 21.73 1.51
C ARG A 12 -23.29 20.64 1.87
N PHE A 13 -22.98 19.81 2.86
CA PHE A 13 -23.98 19.00 3.55
C PHE A 13 -23.96 19.30 5.04
N LEU A 14 -25.14 19.24 5.66
CA LEU A 14 -25.39 19.66 7.04
C LEU A 14 -25.08 18.54 8.03
N GLN A 15 -24.89 18.92 9.29
CA GLN A 15 -24.73 17.98 10.39
C GLN A 15 -26.10 17.46 10.83
N SER A 16 -26.24 16.14 10.93
CA SER A 16 -27.32 15.47 11.67
C SER A 16 -26.67 14.65 12.79
N GLY A 17 -27.09 14.87 14.03
CA GLY A 17 -26.56 14.14 15.19
C GLY A 17 -27.45 12.98 15.61
N SER A 18 -26.87 11.96 16.26
CA SER A 18 -27.62 10.95 17.03
C SER A 18 -26.81 10.41 18.21
N VAL A 19 -27.33 10.70 19.40
CA VAL A 19 -27.47 9.87 20.62
C VAL A 19 -26.53 8.65 20.81
N LEU A 20 -25.88 8.63 21.98
CA LEU A 20 -25.25 7.44 22.57
C LEU A 20 -26.31 6.47 23.14
N GLY A 21 -26.19 5.18 22.84
CA GLY A 21 -26.93 4.10 23.52
C GLY A 21 -25.98 3.03 24.05
N PHE A 22 -26.12 2.69 25.34
CA PHE A 22 -25.38 1.58 25.97
C PHE A 22 -26.15 0.25 25.83
N GLY A 23 -25.43 -0.86 25.69
CA GLY A 23 -25.96 -2.23 25.69
C GLY A 23 -24.80 -3.23 25.75
N ALA A 24 -24.96 -4.35 26.45
CA ALA A 24 -23.84 -5.22 26.83
C ALA A 24 -24.22 -6.70 27.09
N ILE A 25 -23.17 -7.52 27.29
CA ILE A 25 -23.10 -8.87 27.93
C ILE A 25 -23.59 -10.11 27.14
N SER A 26 -22.69 -11.12 27.00
CA SER A 26 -22.93 -12.60 26.97
C SER A 26 -23.75 -13.27 25.84
N SER A 27 -23.66 -14.59 25.56
CA SER A 27 -22.70 -15.66 25.97
C SER A 27 -22.70 -16.90 25.04
N LEU A 28 -21.52 -17.53 24.87
CA LEU A 28 -21.16 -18.98 24.77
C LEU A 28 -21.97 -20.06 23.98
N CYS A 29 -21.19 -21.09 23.55
CA CYS A 29 -21.55 -22.49 23.18
C CYS A 29 -22.26 -22.80 21.84
N ALA A 30 -22.13 -24.00 21.23
CA ALA A 30 -21.06 -25.04 21.26
C ALA A 30 -21.27 -26.14 20.16
N GLY A 31 -20.18 -26.71 19.62
CA GLY A 31 -20.14 -28.03 18.93
C GLY A 31 -20.71 -28.14 17.50
N ARG A 32 -20.62 -29.26 16.76
CA ARG A 32 -19.69 -30.43 16.73
C ARG A 32 -20.09 -31.35 15.54
N LYS A 33 -19.19 -31.79 14.62
CA LYS A 33 -19.44 -32.98 13.76
C LYS A 33 -18.18 -33.60 13.11
N LEU A 34 -18.34 -34.83 12.59
CA LEU A 34 -17.33 -35.87 12.29
C LEU A 34 -17.88 -36.81 11.18
N LEU A 35 -17.10 -37.58 10.38
CA LEU A 35 -15.65 -37.58 10.11
C LEU A 35 -15.41 -37.10 8.63
N GLN A 36 -14.77 -37.73 7.62
CA GLN A 36 -14.00 -38.99 7.48
C GLN A 36 -13.05 -38.97 6.24
N LEU A 37 -12.19 -40.00 6.12
CA LEU A 37 -11.36 -40.40 4.96
C LEU A 37 -12.05 -41.58 4.19
N PRO A 38 -11.53 -42.23 3.09
CA PRO A 38 -10.11 -42.37 2.65
C PRO A 38 -9.78 -42.48 1.12
N THR A 39 -8.47 -42.44 0.77
CA THR A 39 -7.73 -43.19 -0.31
C THR A 39 -8.22 -43.21 -1.80
N HIS A 40 -7.47 -43.60 -2.86
CA HIS A 40 -6.09 -44.10 -3.08
C HIS A 40 -5.63 -43.89 -4.56
N LEU A 41 -4.31 -43.96 -4.82
CA LEU A 41 -3.62 -44.50 -6.03
C LEU A 41 -3.80 -43.86 -7.44
N GLY A 42 -2.75 -44.00 -8.27
CA GLY A 42 -2.82 -43.90 -9.74
C GLY A 42 -1.60 -43.25 -10.41
N ALA A 43 -0.69 -44.04 -11.02
CA ALA A 43 0.48 -43.51 -11.74
C ALA A 43 0.96 -44.38 -12.93
N THR A 44 0.93 -43.80 -14.14
CA THR A 44 1.67 -44.16 -15.39
C THR A 44 1.42 -43.00 -16.39
N ARG A 45 2.34 -42.47 -17.22
CA ARG A 45 3.49 -42.97 -18.02
C ARG A 45 3.11 -43.70 -19.33
N ARG A 46 3.23 -42.98 -20.46
CA ARG A 46 3.80 -43.34 -21.81
C ARG A 46 3.27 -42.33 -22.87
N GLN A 47 4.10 -41.57 -23.58
CA GLN A 47 4.92 -41.83 -24.79
C GLN A 47 4.25 -41.38 -26.12
N SER A 48 5.01 -40.65 -26.95
CA SER A 48 4.65 -40.16 -28.30
C SER A 48 4.80 -41.24 -29.40
N PRO A 49 4.47 -40.96 -30.68
CA PRO A 49 5.52 -40.52 -31.62
C PRO A 49 5.10 -39.60 -32.82
N ALA A 50 6.11 -38.92 -33.39
CA ALA A 50 6.40 -38.61 -34.82
C ALA A 50 5.26 -38.23 -35.82
N SER A 51 5.26 -37.03 -36.44
CA SER A 51 5.97 -36.62 -37.70
C SER A 51 5.09 -36.78 -38.98
N PRO A 52 5.40 -36.22 -40.19
CA PRO A 52 6.65 -35.59 -40.68
C PRO A 52 6.48 -34.20 -41.38
N VAL A 53 7.52 -33.78 -42.15
CA VAL A 53 7.68 -32.48 -42.85
C VAL A 53 7.96 -32.71 -44.35
N PRO A 54 7.58 -31.76 -45.23
CA PRO A 54 8.52 -31.27 -46.27
C PRO A 54 8.40 -29.74 -46.55
N SER A 55 9.19 -29.05 -47.39
CA SER A 55 10.64 -29.05 -47.70
C SER A 55 10.94 -28.01 -48.80
N THR A 56 11.74 -26.94 -48.51
CA THR A 56 12.56 -26.15 -49.48
C THR A 56 11.84 -25.38 -50.64
N PRO A 57 12.47 -24.45 -51.40
CA PRO A 57 13.92 -24.14 -51.52
C PRO A 57 14.34 -22.65 -51.38
N ASP A 58 15.67 -22.43 -51.44
CA ASP A 58 16.38 -21.15 -51.38
C ASP A 58 16.22 -20.23 -52.62
N LEU A 59 16.43 -18.92 -52.42
CA LEU A 59 16.92 -18.01 -53.46
C LEU A 59 17.91 -16.96 -52.92
N ASN A 60 19.14 -17.04 -53.45
CA ASN A 60 20.24 -16.07 -53.56
C ASN A 60 20.39 -14.88 -52.60
N LEU A 61 21.61 -14.78 -52.08
CA LEU A 61 22.21 -13.59 -51.48
C LEU A 61 22.52 -12.53 -52.56
N ALA A 62 22.15 -11.28 -52.36
CA ALA A 62 22.50 -10.17 -53.24
C ALA A 62 22.90 -8.90 -52.45
N ASP A 63 24.15 -8.52 -52.66
CA ASP A 63 24.88 -7.36 -52.15
C ASP A 63 24.06 -6.04 -52.09
N GLN A 64 24.03 -5.41 -50.90
CA GLN A 64 23.73 -3.98 -50.70
C GLN A 64 24.62 -3.43 -49.57
N GLN A 65 25.67 -2.72 -49.96
CA GLN A 65 26.58 -1.99 -49.09
C GLN A 65 25.92 -0.70 -48.54
N GLU A 66 25.11 -0.79 -47.47
CA GLU A 66 24.66 0.41 -46.75
C GLU A 66 25.79 0.99 -45.88
N SER A 67 26.21 2.21 -46.20
CA SER A 67 27.16 2.99 -45.40
C SER A 67 26.54 3.38 -44.05
N PRO A 68 27.24 3.21 -42.91
CA PRO A 68 26.76 3.69 -41.62
C PRO A 68 26.53 5.21 -41.65
N LEU A 69 25.32 5.64 -41.30
CA LEU A 69 25.03 7.05 -41.07
C LEU A 69 25.86 7.56 -39.87
N PRO A 70 26.41 8.79 -39.91
CA PRO A 70 27.16 9.34 -38.79
C PRO A 70 26.22 9.53 -37.60
N VAL A 71 26.48 8.78 -36.52
CA VAL A 71 25.79 8.98 -35.24
C VAL A 71 26.19 10.36 -34.72
N PRO A 72 25.26 11.28 -34.44
CA PRO A 72 25.61 12.52 -33.77
C PRO A 72 26.02 12.20 -32.33
N ASP A 73 27.18 12.71 -31.90
CA ASP A 73 27.61 12.69 -30.49
C ASP A 73 26.76 13.67 -29.66
N ALA A 74 25.45 13.41 -29.59
CA ALA A 74 24.57 14.04 -28.63
C ALA A 74 24.91 13.51 -27.24
N PRO A 75 25.31 14.37 -26.28
CA PRO A 75 25.27 14.00 -24.88
C PRO A 75 23.85 13.55 -24.57
N TRP A 76 23.71 12.41 -23.90
CA TRP A 76 22.42 11.96 -23.40
C TRP A 76 21.94 13.00 -22.37
N GLU A 77 21.08 13.92 -22.81
CA GLU A 77 20.43 14.84 -21.88
C GLU A 77 19.68 13.99 -20.86
N THR A 78 20.12 14.07 -19.60
CA THR A 78 19.53 13.26 -18.54
C THR A 78 18.10 13.74 -18.36
N GLU A 79 17.15 12.92 -18.83
CA GLU A 79 15.70 13.13 -18.66
C GLU A 79 15.44 13.70 -17.27
N PRO A 80 14.98 14.96 -17.15
CA PRO A 80 15.08 15.69 -15.89
C PRO A 80 14.24 14.99 -14.83
N SER A 81 14.93 14.44 -13.83
CA SER A 81 14.35 13.59 -12.79
C SER A 81 13.02 14.17 -12.30
N PRO A 82 11.91 13.40 -12.35
CA PRO A 82 10.57 13.93 -12.12
C PRO A 82 10.55 14.68 -10.79
N PRO A 83 10.00 15.91 -10.77
CA PRO A 83 10.34 16.91 -9.75
C PRO A 83 10.10 16.37 -8.35
N LEU A 84 11.19 16.11 -7.65
CA LEU A 84 11.18 15.62 -6.27
C LEU A 84 10.30 16.56 -5.45
N GLY A 85 9.23 16.03 -4.88
CA GLY A 85 8.31 16.83 -4.07
C GLY A 85 9.05 17.47 -2.89
N ARG A 86 8.52 18.60 -2.38
CA ARG A 86 9.10 19.42 -1.29
C ARG A 86 10.08 18.63 -0.40
N PRO A 87 11.37 19.01 -0.35
CA PRO A 87 12.40 18.24 0.32
C PRO A 87 12.11 18.09 1.81
N LEU A 88 12.58 16.99 2.39
CA LEU A 88 12.36 16.65 3.80
C LEU A 88 13.71 16.59 4.55
N GLU A 89 13.74 17.18 5.74
CA GLU A 89 14.91 17.06 6.64
C GLU A 89 15.13 15.59 7.01
N LEU A 90 16.37 15.10 6.87
CA LEU A 90 16.78 13.72 7.11
C LEU A 90 16.16 12.67 6.16
N GLU A 91 15.77 13.06 4.94
CA GLU A 91 15.16 12.12 3.98
C GLU A 91 16.04 10.91 3.66
N ASP A 92 17.31 11.11 3.32
CA ASP A 92 18.21 10.03 2.94
C ASP A 92 18.50 9.08 4.12
N SER A 93 18.73 9.63 5.31
CA SER A 93 18.92 8.80 6.52
C SER A 93 17.66 8.01 6.91
N PHE A 94 16.46 8.53 6.61
CA PHE A 94 15.21 7.78 6.82
C PHE A 94 14.99 6.73 5.72
N ARG A 95 15.37 7.04 4.47
CA ARG A 95 15.39 6.12 3.33
C ARG A 95 16.33 4.93 3.60
N ASP A 96 17.54 5.18 4.08
CA ASP A 96 18.49 4.15 4.52
C ASP A 96 17.87 3.24 5.60
N PHE A 97 17.25 3.84 6.63
CA PHE A 97 16.53 3.10 7.67
C PHE A 97 15.44 2.21 7.06
N LEU A 98 14.61 2.73 6.14
CA LEU A 98 13.54 1.96 5.49
C LEU A 98 14.11 0.79 4.66
N LEU A 99 15.25 0.96 4.00
CA LEU A 99 15.93 -0.12 3.27
C LEU A 99 16.38 -1.25 4.21
N THR A 100 16.84 -0.94 5.44
CA THR A 100 17.20 -1.99 6.41
C THR A 100 16.03 -2.89 6.81
N LEU A 101 14.79 -2.45 6.62
CA LEU A 101 13.59 -3.22 6.99
C LEU A 101 13.32 -4.41 6.05
N ASN A 102 13.97 -4.45 4.87
CA ASN A 102 13.86 -5.52 3.87
C ASN A 102 12.39 -5.86 3.53
N LEU A 103 11.59 -4.84 3.23
CA LEU A 103 10.19 -4.99 2.80
C LEU A 103 10.16 -5.56 1.37
N ARG A 104 9.21 -6.46 1.09
CA ARG A 104 9.10 -7.18 -0.20
C ARG A 104 8.36 -6.37 -1.25
N HIS A 105 7.41 -5.55 -0.83
CA HIS A 105 6.41 -4.94 -1.70
C HIS A 105 6.15 -3.45 -1.42
N LEU A 106 6.90 -2.80 -0.53
CA LEU A 106 6.77 -1.37 -0.22
C LEU A 106 8.09 -0.65 -0.48
N SER A 107 8.08 0.37 -1.35
CA SER A 107 9.26 1.19 -1.62
C SER A 107 9.48 2.27 -0.55
N ALA A 108 10.68 2.84 -0.47
CA ALA A 108 10.96 3.93 0.45
C ALA A 108 10.12 5.18 0.09
N GLU A 109 9.91 5.45 -1.20
CA GLU A 109 9.12 6.56 -1.74
C GLU A 109 7.64 6.45 -1.33
N GLU A 110 7.03 5.27 -1.48
CA GLU A 110 5.64 4.99 -1.05
C GLU A 110 5.41 5.32 0.43
N ILE A 111 6.47 5.24 1.25
CA ILE A 111 6.48 5.49 2.69
C ILE A 111 6.85 6.93 3.02
N ILE A 112 7.74 7.57 2.24
CA ILE A 112 8.22 8.94 2.44
C ILE A 112 7.18 9.97 1.98
N ASP A 113 6.58 9.83 0.80
CA ASP A 113 5.73 10.87 0.19
C ASP A 113 4.51 11.35 1.02
N PRO A 114 3.84 10.53 1.85
CA PRO A 114 2.80 11.00 2.77
C PRO A 114 3.25 12.09 3.75
N HIS A 115 4.57 12.27 3.94
CA HIS A 115 5.17 13.30 4.78
C HIS A 115 5.40 14.63 4.06
N ARG A 116 5.24 14.69 2.73
CA ARG A 116 5.30 15.94 1.95
C ARG A 116 4.02 16.77 2.00
N GLY A 117 2.90 16.18 2.47
CA GLY A 117 1.57 16.79 2.49
C GLY A 117 1.47 18.12 3.27
N VAL A 118 0.60 19.02 2.78
CA VAL A 118 0.37 20.36 3.35
C VAL A 118 -1.13 20.60 3.54
N LEU A 119 -1.54 21.06 4.73
CA LEU A 119 -2.94 21.32 5.08
C LEU A 119 -3.09 22.67 5.78
N GLY A 120 -3.80 23.61 5.15
CA GLY A 120 -4.12 24.92 5.73
C GLY A 120 -2.89 25.72 6.15
N GLY A 121 -1.86 25.77 5.29
CA GLY A 121 -0.58 26.44 5.57
C GLY A 121 0.30 25.74 6.60
N VAL A 122 0.05 24.45 6.88
CA VAL A 122 0.91 23.63 7.74
C VAL A 122 1.41 22.43 6.95
N GLU A 123 2.73 22.34 6.84
CA GLU A 123 3.42 21.19 6.24
C GLU A 123 3.54 20.04 7.25
N ASN A 124 3.54 18.81 6.75
CA ASN A 124 3.95 17.65 7.54
C ASN A 124 5.49 17.52 7.53
N THR A 125 6.02 16.63 8.36
CA THR A 125 7.47 16.33 8.44
C THR A 125 7.68 14.83 8.42
N LEU A 126 8.91 14.38 8.22
CA LEU A 126 9.31 13.03 8.60
C LEU A 126 9.16 12.83 10.13
N PRO A 127 9.02 11.57 10.60
CA PRO A 127 9.07 11.26 12.02
C PRO A 127 10.44 11.63 12.62
N PRO A 128 10.49 12.19 13.84
CA PRO A 128 11.75 12.31 14.60
C PRO A 128 12.43 10.95 14.79
N VAL A 129 13.76 10.89 14.65
CA VAL A 129 14.58 9.66 14.63
C VAL A 129 14.20 8.64 15.72
N LYS A 130 13.98 9.10 16.96
CA LYS A 130 13.53 8.28 18.11
C LYS A 130 12.15 7.59 17.97
N LEU A 131 11.47 7.77 16.84
CA LEU A 131 10.21 7.12 16.50
C LEU A 131 10.32 6.21 15.26
N TRP A 132 11.45 6.14 14.54
CA TRP A 132 11.58 5.39 13.29
C TRP A 132 11.26 3.89 13.48
N GLU A 133 11.91 3.25 14.45
CA GLU A 133 11.66 1.85 14.87
C GLU A 133 10.19 1.53 15.17
N LYS A 134 9.39 2.52 15.57
CA LYS A 134 7.98 2.30 15.95
C LYS A 134 7.07 2.05 14.74
N LEU A 135 7.53 2.40 13.54
CA LEU A 135 6.82 2.22 12.27
C LEU A 135 7.12 0.86 11.63
N ALA A 136 8.31 0.29 11.88
CA ALA A 136 8.73 -0.97 11.28
C ALA A 136 7.73 -2.14 11.48
N PRO A 137 7.08 -2.31 12.65
CA PRO A 137 6.02 -3.30 12.80
C PRO A 137 4.79 -2.99 11.93
N THR A 138 4.38 -1.72 11.81
CA THR A 138 3.20 -1.35 10.99
C THR A 138 3.47 -1.55 9.50
N LEU A 139 4.69 -1.28 9.04
CA LEU A 139 5.13 -1.52 7.67
C LEU A 139 5.16 -3.01 7.31
N LYS A 140 5.70 -3.86 8.20
CA LYS A 140 5.70 -5.33 7.99
C LYS A 140 4.29 -5.91 7.87
N VAL A 141 3.31 -5.33 8.55
CA VAL A 141 1.88 -5.71 8.41
C VAL A 141 1.28 -5.18 7.11
N ALA A 142 1.62 -3.95 6.68
CA ALA A 142 1.14 -3.39 5.41
C ALA A 142 1.71 -4.11 4.18
N ASP A 143 2.97 -4.57 4.27
CA ASP A 143 3.66 -5.42 3.29
C ASP A 143 2.99 -6.79 3.15
N GLU A 144 2.78 -7.50 4.27
CA GLU A 144 2.06 -8.77 4.29
C GLU A 144 0.60 -8.66 3.83
N LEU A 145 -0.05 -7.51 4.01
CA LEU A 145 -1.37 -7.25 3.42
C LEU A 145 -1.32 -7.07 1.89
N ARG A 146 -0.22 -6.55 1.33
CA ARG A 146 -0.07 -6.42 -0.13
C ARG A 146 0.09 -7.79 -0.79
N GLU A 147 0.87 -8.68 -0.18
CA GLU A 147 0.97 -10.09 -0.58
C GLU A 147 -0.40 -10.79 -0.52
N ARG A 148 -1.03 -10.82 0.66
CA ARG A 148 -2.29 -11.55 0.88
C ARG A 148 -3.49 -11.05 0.08
N LEU A 149 -3.53 -9.77 -0.27
CA LEU A 149 -4.62 -9.23 -1.10
C LEU A 149 -4.45 -9.55 -2.59
N GLN A 150 -3.26 -10.00 -3.00
CA GLN A 150 -2.84 -10.25 -4.38
C GLN A 150 -3.18 -9.06 -5.30
N THR A 151 -2.93 -7.85 -4.80
CA THR A 151 -3.23 -6.61 -5.51
C THR A 151 -2.24 -5.52 -5.05
N PRO A 152 -1.77 -4.62 -5.94
CA PRO A 152 -0.86 -3.58 -5.51
C PRO A 152 -1.51 -2.64 -4.49
N MET A 153 -0.69 -2.04 -3.63
CA MET A 153 -1.10 -0.82 -2.94
C MET A 153 -1.25 0.29 -3.98
N CYS A 154 -2.29 1.11 -3.85
CA CYS A 154 -2.50 2.29 -4.69
C CYS A 154 -1.76 3.51 -4.13
N ARG A 155 -1.71 3.65 -2.79
CA ARG A 155 -0.84 4.56 -2.03
C ARG A 155 -1.03 4.38 -0.52
N ILE A 156 -0.03 4.79 0.24
CA ILE A 156 -0.22 5.24 1.63
C ILE A 156 -0.79 6.67 1.58
N THR A 157 -1.84 6.97 2.35
CA THR A 157 -2.43 8.34 2.43
C THR A 157 -2.02 9.11 3.67
N SER A 158 -1.55 8.44 4.73
CA SER A 158 -0.96 9.10 5.89
C SER A 158 -0.01 8.17 6.64
N GLY A 159 1.27 8.57 6.76
CA GLY A 159 2.27 7.95 7.62
C GLY A 159 2.31 8.62 9.00
N TYR A 160 3.51 9.01 9.44
CA TYR A 160 3.63 9.92 10.59
C TYR A 160 2.92 11.25 10.32
N ARG A 161 2.43 11.87 11.38
CA ARG A 161 1.90 13.24 11.34
C ARG A 161 2.54 14.05 12.45
N SER A 162 3.17 15.18 12.10
CA SER A 162 3.65 16.13 13.10
C SER A 162 2.47 16.62 13.96
N PRO A 163 2.66 16.95 15.26
CA PRO A 163 1.54 17.39 16.11
C PRO A 163 0.79 18.61 15.54
N ARG A 164 1.52 19.54 14.89
CA ARG A 164 0.97 20.72 14.22
C ARG A 164 0.15 20.33 12.98
N TYR A 165 0.63 19.38 12.17
CA TYR A 165 -0.08 18.88 10.99
C TYR A 165 -1.33 18.06 11.37
N ASN A 166 -1.20 17.16 12.36
CA ASN A 166 -2.32 16.36 12.86
C ASN A 166 -3.47 17.24 13.40
N ALA A 167 -3.17 18.40 13.98
CA ALA A 167 -4.18 19.38 14.42
C ALA A 167 -4.94 20.08 13.26
N LYS A 168 -4.49 19.93 12.00
CA LYS A 168 -5.18 20.40 10.79
C LYS A 168 -5.94 19.30 10.04
N VAL A 169 -5.71 18.02 10.37
CA VAL A 169 -6.38 16.88 9.71
C VAL A 169 -7.82 16.73 10.25
N PRO A 170 -8.86 16.80 9.39
CA PRO A 170 -10.25 16.64 9.82
C PRO A 170 -10.50 15.31 10.53
N GLY A 171 -11.15 15.36 11.69
CA GLY A 171 -11.49 14.17 12.49
C GLY A 171 -10.30 13.46 13.15
N ALA A 172 -9.09 14.04 13.13
CA ALA A 172 -7.95 13.55 13.88
C ALA A 172 -8.11 13.82 15.39
N VAL A 173 -7.59 12.91 16.21
CA VAL A 173 -7.68 12.98 17.68
C VAL A 173 -6.35 13.37 18.32
N LYS A 174 -6.41 13.98 19.51
CA LYS A 174 -5.25 14.10 20.41
C LYS A 174 -4.75 12.68 20.76
N GLY A 175 -3.43 12.49 20.74
CA GLY A 175 -2.81 11.18 21.04
C GLY A 175 -2.92 10.12 19.94
N SER A 176 -3.33 10.48 18.72
CA SER A 176 -3.36 9.64 17.51
C SER A 176 -2.07 8.83 17.30
N TYR A 177 -2.17 7.57 16.86
CA TYR A 177 -1.00 6.71 16.65
C TYR A 177 -0.11 7.16 15.47
N HIS A 178 -0.63 7.99 14.55
CA HIS A 178 0.20 8.66 13.54
C HIS A 178 1.20 9.64 14.17
N THR A 179 0.83 10.36 15.24
CA THR A 179 1.77 11.26 15.95
C THR A 179 2.74 10.50 16.85
N ARG A 180 2.69 9.15 16.84
CA ARG A 180 3.61 8.24 17.53
C ARG A 180 4.50 7.46 16.54
N ASN A 181 4.30 7.66 15.23
CA ASN A 181 4.86 6.87 14.14
C ASN A 181 4.52 5.37 14.23
N GLN A 182 3.25 5.04 14.53
CA GLN A 182 2.78 3.66 14.76
C GLN A 182 1.55 3.30 13.91
N ALA A 183 1.19 4.13 12.93
CA ALA A 183 -0.04 3.98 12.15
C ALA A 183 0.13 4.43 10.69
N LEU A 184 -0.61 3.76 9.81
CA LEU A 184 -0.71 4.01 8.39
C LEU A 184 -2.19 4.08 7.98
N ASP A 185 -2.54 5.07 7.17
CA ASP A 185 -3.80 5.08 6.40
C ASP A 185 -3.47 4.58 4.98
N LEU A 186 -4.15 3.51 4.51
CA LEU A 186 -3.75 2.69 3.36
C LEU A 186 -4.86 2.55 2.31
N VAL A 187 -4.49 2.67 1.03
CA VAL A 187 -5.38 2.46 -0.13
C VAL A 187 -4.78 1.38 -1.04
N TYR A 188 -5.58 0.37 -1.39
CA TYR A 188 -5.23 -0.73 -2.29
C TYR A 188 -6.10 -0.67 -3.57
N PHE A 189 -5.73 -1.39 -4.63
CA PHE A 189 -6.59 -1.55 -5.83
C PHE A 189 -7.74 -2.55 -5.62
N CYS A 190 -8.42 -2.44 -4.47
CA CYS A 190 -9.64 -3.18 -4.15
C CYS A 190 -10.50 -2.34 -3.19
N SER A 191 -11.71 -2.81 -2.86
CA SER A 191 -12.57 -2.07 -1.92
C SER A 191 -11.91 -1.97 -0.53
N PRO A 192 -12.04 -0.83 0.19
CA PRO A 192 -11.56 -0.72 1.57
C PRO A 192 -12.10 -1.83 2.47
N ARG A 193 -13.29 -2.37 2.16
CA ARG A 193 -13.87 -3.52 2.87
C ARG A 193 -13.07 -4.82 2.66
N LYS A 194 -12.60 -5.15 1.44
CA LYS A 194 -11.73 -6.33 1.19
C LYS A 194 -10.43 -6.19 1.99
N ALA A 195 -9.78 -5.02 1.91
CA ALA A 195 -8.55 -4.75 2.64
C ALA A 195 -8.73 -4.81 4.16
N PHE A 196 -9.85 -4.30 4.68
CA PHE A 196 -10.19 -4.33 6.11
C PHE A 196 -10.44 -5.75 6.62
N ASP A 197 -11.22 -6.56 5.89
CA ASP A 197 -11.50 -7.94 6.29
C ASP A 197 -10.23 -8.80 6.25
N ALA A 198 -9.31 -8.55 5.30
CA ALA A 198 -7.97 -9.16 5.27
C ALA A 198 -7.09 -8.71 6.44
N ALA A 199 -7.08 -7.41 6.79
CA ALA A 199 -6.35 -6.88 7.94
C ALA A 199 -6.88 -7.44 9.28
N LEU A 200 -8.19 -7.65 9.40
CA LEU A 200 -8.78 -8.37 10.53
C LEU A 200 -8.33 -9.83 10.57
N GLN A 201 -8.28 -10.51 9.42
CA GLN A 201 -7.90 -11.92 9.33
C GLN A 201 -6.41 -12.13 9.70
N LEU A 202 -5.51 -11.34 9.12
CA LEU A 202 -4.08 -11.32 9.48
C LEU A 202 -3.86 -11.08 10.98
N ARG A 203 -4.71 -10.27 11.62
CA ARG A 203 -4.66 -10.05 13.07
C ARG A 203 -5.20 -11.22 13.90
N ARG A 204 -6.19 -11.98 13.40
CA ARG A 204 -6.70 -13.20 14.07
C ARG A 204 -5.65 -14.30 14.10
N GLU A 205 -4.83 -14.38 13.07
CA GLU A 205 -3.71 -15.32 12.96
C GLU A 205 -2.50 -14.94 13.83
N GLY A 206 -2.58 -13.85 14.60
CA GLY A 206 -1.57 -13.45 15.58
C GLY A 206 -0.38 -12.67 15.01
N PHE A 207 -0.32 -12.44 13.69
CA PHE A 207 0.78 -11.73 13.02
C PHE A 207 1.05 -10.32 13.58
N PHE A 208 0.03 -9.65 14.12
CA PHE A 208 0.21 -8.40 14.87
C PHE A 208 -0.84 -8.17 15.95
N ARG A 209 -0.57 -7.22 16.85
CA ARG A 209 -1.51 -6.75 17.88
C ARG A 209 -1.68 -5.24 17.75
N GLY A 210 -2.82 -4.80 17.21
CA GLY A 210 -3.05 -3.39 16.93
C GLY A 210 -4.44 -3.03 16.41
N GLY A 211 -4.64 -1.77 16.06
CA GLY A 211 -5.89 -1.23 15.54
C GLY A 211 -6.10 -1.49 14.05
N VAL A 212 -7.36 -1.71 13.67
CA VAL A 212 -7.81 -1.85 12.28
C VAL A 212 -9.13 -1.08 12.12
N GLY A 213 -9.14 -0.02 11.31
CA GLY A 213 -10.29 0.85 11.09
C GLY A 213 -10.74 0.89 9.63
N LEU A 214 -12.05 0.75 9.37
CA LEU A 214 -12.62 0.96 8.03
C LEU A 214 -13.03 2.42 7.84
N TYR A 215 -12.64 3.02 6.72
CA TYR A 215 -13.08 4.34 6.26
C TYR A 215 -13.62 4.23 4.82
N PRO A 216 -14.32 5.24 4.27
CA PRO A 216 -14.99 5.09 2.96
C PRO A 216 -14.03 4.96 1.77
N THR A 217 -12.78 5.39 1.93
CA THR A 217 -11.76 5.44 0.86
C THR A 217 -10.42 4.81 1.21
N PHE A 218 -10.22 4.35 2.46
CA PHE A 218 -8.98 3.75 2.94
C PHE A 218 -9.23 2.81 4.13
N ILE A 219 -8.22 2.04 4.52
CA ILE A 219 -8.18 1.38 5.83
C ILE A 219 -7.14 2.05 6.72
N HIS A 220 -7.43 2.17 8.01
CA HIS A 220 -6.47 2.55 9.02
C HIS A 220 -5.86 1.29 9.64
N LEU A 221 -4.55 1.27 9.78
CA LEU A 221 -3.78 0.20 10.39
C LEU A 221 -2.81 0.79 11.41
N ASP A 222 -2.73 0.20 12.60
CA ASP A 222 -1.71 0.56 13.59
C ASP A 222 -1.22 -0.67 14.37
N THR A 223 -0.06 -0.54 15.01
CA THR A 223 0.53 -1.59 15.86
C THR A 223 0.63 -1.15 17.33
N ARG A 224 -0.48 -0.62 17.89
CA ARG A 224 -0.57 -0.11 19.27
C ARG A 224 -0.37 -1.12 20.41
N GLY A 225 -0.10 -2.40 20.12
CA GLY A 225 0.11 -3.46 21.12
C GLY A 225 -1.17 -4.08 21.69
N TYR A 226 -2.36 -3.64 21.28
CA TYR A 226 -3.64 -4.25 21.65
C TYR A 226 -4.65 -4.15 20.51
N ALA A 227 -5.56 -5.12 20.42
CA ALA A 227 -6.57 -5.16 19.36
C ALA A 227 -7.63 -4.07 19.56
N ALA A 228 -7.87 -3.29 18.50
CA ALA A 228 -8.97 -2.32 18.43
C ALA A 228 -9.60 -2.36 17.03
N THR A 229 -10.92 -2.23 16.92
CA THR A 229 -11.59 -2.21 15.61
C THR A 229 -12.75 -1.23 15.60
N TRP A 230 -12.84 -0.44 14.53
CA TRP A 230 -13.90 0.53 14.32
C TRP A 230 -14.24 0.63 12.83
N ARG A 231 -15.38 1.26 12.53
CA ARG A 231 -15.82 1.56 11.16
C ARG A 231 -16.37 2.99 11.15
N LYS A 232 -15.99 3.76 10.13
CA LYS A 232 -16.57 5.06 9.77
C LYS A 232 -17.03 4.95 8.31
N VAL A 233 -18.21 4.37 8.14
CA VAL A 233 -18.92 4.13 6.88
C VAL A 233 -20.26 4.82 6.93
#